data_AF-A0A1X3PAV1-F1
#
_entry.id   AF-A0A1X3PAV1-F1
#
_cell.length_a   1.000
_cell.length_b   1.000
_cell.length_c   1.000
_cell.angle_alpha   90.00
_cell.angle_beta   90.00
_cell.angle_gamma   90.00
#
_symmetry.space_group_name_H-M   'P 1'
#
loop_
_entity.id
_entity.type
_entity.pdbx_description
1 polymer ?
#
loop_
_entity_poly.entity_id
_entity_poly.type
_entity_poly.pdbx_seq_one_letter_code
_entity_poly.pdbx_strand_id
1 'polypeptide(L)'
;MGRAGQGPRDWSVDHEALEEIDDFRPPNPRNPLAGAKPGVVLGAVLAVGGLVALLVLTWLPATMPSWTAPVLIGVILAGLVTLFLQMPRHRSGSGDGAQV
;
A
#
# COMPACT_ATOMS: atom_id res chain seq x y z
N MET A 1 -35.24 -37.10 27.43
CA MET A 1 -34.44 -37.83 26.43
C MET A 1 -33.50 -36.83 25.77
N GLY A 2 -32.24 -36.74 26.21
CA GLY A 2 -31.26 -35.78 25.72
C GLY A 2 -30.53 -36.32 24.49
N ARG A 3 -30.34 -35.49 23.46
CA ARG A 3 -29.61 -35.86 22.25
C ARG A 3 -28.14 -36.10 22.62
N ALA A 4 -27.67 -37.32 22.42
CA ALA A 4 -26.25 -37.64 22.40
C ALA A 4 -25.63 -37.06 21.12
N GLY A 5 -24.46 -36.41 21.24
CA GLY A 5 -23.64 -36.00 20.09
C GLY A 5 -23.65 -34.52 19.77
N GLN A 6 -23.31 -33.66 20.75
CA GLN A 6 -22.90 -32.29 20.45
C GLN A 6 -21.64 -31.94 21.25
N GLY A 7 -20.52 -32.53 20.84
CA GLY A 7 -19.19 -32.17 21.29
C GLY A 7 -18.63 -30.96 20.52
N PRO A 8 -17.48 -30.40 20.94
CA PRO A 8 -16.83 -29.24 20.29
C PRO A 8 -16.35 -29.44 18.84
N ARG A 9 -16.71 -30.55 18.22
CA ARG A 9 -16.43 -30.88 16.81
C ARG A 9 -17.70 -31.14 16.00
N ASP A 10 -18.86 -31.07 16.65
CA ASP A 10 -20.17 -31.24 16.02
C ASP A 10 -20.66 -29.86 15.57
N TRP A 11 -20.01 -29.35 14.51
CA TRP A 11 -20.44 -28.15 13.80
C TRP A 11 -21.29 -28.57 12.61
N SER A 12 -22.50 -28.05 12.52
CA SER A 12 -23.28 -28.11 11.29
C SER A 12 -22.79 -27.03 10.34
N VAL A 13 -22.51 -27.40 9.09
CA VAL A 13 -22.28 -26.42 8.04
C VAL A 13 -23.61 -25.73 7.77
N ASP A 14 -23.63 -24.41 7.97
CA ASP A 14 -24.77 -23.59 7.58
C ASP A 14 -24.66 -23.33 6.07
N HIS A 15 -25.51 -24.00 5.30
CA HIS A 15 -25.52 -23.90 3.85
C HIS A 15 -26.03 -22.53 3.38
N GLU A 16 -26.89 -21.85 4.15
CA GLU A 16 -27.35 -20.49 3.82
C GLU A 16 -26.20 -19.49 3.99
N ALA A 17 -25.40 -19.64 5.05
CA ALA A 17 -24.22 -18.81 5.26
C ALA A 17 -23.12 -19.02 4.20
N LEU A 18 -23.00 -20.24 3.64
CA LEU A 18 -22.07 -20.51 2.54
C LEU A 18 -22.49 -19.81 1.24
N GLU A 19 -23.79 -19.79 0.93
CA GLU A 19 -24.33 -19.08 -0.23
C GLU A 19 -24.09 -17.56 -0.13
N GLU A 20 -24.20 -16.99 1.09
CA GLU A 20 -23.91 -15.57 1.33
C GLU A 20 -22.41 -15.21 1.16
N ILE A 21 -21.51 -16.11 1.55
CA ILE A 21 -20.06 -15.93 1.35
C ILE A 21 -19.68 -15.96 -0.13
N ASP A 22 -20.30 -16.86 -0.91
CA ASP A 22 -20.03 -16.98 -2.35
C ASP A 22 -20.47 -15.73 -3.14
N ASP A 23 -21.51 -15.03 -2.64
CA ASP A 23 -22.01 -13.77 -3.19
C ASP A 23 -21.24 -12.52 -2.74
N PHE A 24 -20.28 -12.66 -1.82
CA PHE A 24 -19.44 -11.53 -1.43
C PHE A 24 -18.61 -11.02 -2.62
N ARG A 25 -18.87 -9.77 -3.00
CA ARG A 25 -18.05 -9.02 -3.94
C ARG A 25 -17.40 -7.86 -3.20
N PRO A 26 -16.07 -7.90 -2.97
CA PRO A 26 -15.38 -6.77 -2.37
C PRO A 26 -15.71 -5.51 -3.17
N PRO A 27 -16.07 -4.40 -2.50
CA PRO A 27 -16.31 -3.15 -3.21
C PRO A 27 -15.05 -2.79 -3.99
N ASN A 28 -15.21 -2.51 -5.30
CA ASN A 28 -14.08 -2.16 -6.15
C ASN A 28 -13.31 -1.00 -5.50
N PRO A 29 -12.03 -1.19 -5.14
CA PRO A 29 -11.29 -0.13 -4.47
C PRO A 29 -11.29 1.11 -5.34
N ARG A 30 -11.64 2.26 -4.76
CA ARG A 30 -11.53 3.55 -5.46
C ARG A 30 -10.08 3.72 -5.93
N ASN A 31 -9.88 4.40 -7.07
CA ASN A 31 -8.57 4.65 -7.67
C ASN A 31 -7.52 4.95 -6.58
N PRO A 32 -6.40 4.20 -6.50
CA PRO A 32 -5.41 4.31 -5.42
C PRO A 32 -4.82 5.72 -5.30
N LEU A 33 -4.91 6.53 -6.35
CA LEU A 33 -4.48 7.93 -6.37
C LEU A 33 -5.54 8.91 -5.87
N ALA A 34 -6.83 8.56 -5.94
CA ALA A 34 -7.94 9.46 -5.59
C ALA A 34 -8.04 9.75 -4.08
N GLY A 35 -7.39 8.95 -3.23
CA GLY A 35 -7.31 9.15 -1.78
C GLY A 35 -5.89 9.37 -1.25
N ALA A 36 -4.89 9.45 -2.12
CA ALA A 36 -3.50 9.60 -1.69
C ALA A 36 -3.25 11.01 -1.14
N LYS A 37 -2.53 11.10 -0.02
CA LYS A 37 -2.07 12.40 0.52
C LYS A 37 -1.14 13.05 -0.52
N PRO A 38 -1.30 14.34 -0.84
CA PRO A 38 -0.47 15.00 -1.87
C PRO A 38 1.03 14.85 -1.63
N GLY A 39 1.46 14.87 -0.37
CA GLY A 39 2.86 14.66 -0.04
C GLY A 39 3.35 13.25 -0.39
N VAL A 40 2.53 12.20 -0.33
CA VAL A 40 2.96 10.82 -0.64
C VAL A 40 3.27 10.74 -2.12
N VAL A 41 2.38 11.33 -2.93
CA VAL A 41 2.57 11.44 -4.38
C VAL A 41 3.83 12.24 -4.68
N LEU A 42 3.99 13.42 -4.08
CA LEU A 42 5.17 14.26 -4.31
C LEU A 42 6.46 13.54 -3.89
N GLY A 43 6.49 12.94 -2.70
CA GLY A 43 7.65 12.22 -2.19
C GLY A 43 8.03 11.03 -3.08
N ALA A 44 7.04 10.27 -3.55
CA ALA A 44 7.26 9.17 -4.49
C ALA A 44 7.79 9.65 -5.85
N VAL A 45 7.22 10.73 -6.40
CA VAL A 45 7.68 11.32 -7.67
C VAL A 45 9.11 11.85 -7.56
N LEU A 46 9.47 12.52 -6.47
CA LEU A 46 10.84 13.01 -6.26
C LEU A 46 11.84 11.86 -6.11
N ALA A 47 11.49 10.82 -5.35
CA ALA A 47 12.37 9.67 -5.13
C ALA A 47 12.55 8.84 -6.40
N VAL A 48 11.45 8.40 -7.04
CA VAL A 48 11.50 7.58 -8.26
C VAL A 48 11.99 8.39 -9.45
N GLY A 49 11.48 9.61 -9.62
CA GLY A 49 11.89 10.51 -10.69
C GLY A 49 13.36 10.92 -10.59
N GLY A 50 13.86 11.17 -9.38
CA GLY A 50 15.28 11.44 -9.14
C GLY A 50 16.17 10.24 -9.47
N LEU A 51 15.76 9.02 -9.11
CA LEU A 51 16.48 7.79 -9.47
C LEU A 51 16.52 7.58 -11.00
N VAL A 52 15.36 7.74 -11.67
CA VAL A 52 15.28 7.65 -13.13
C VAL A 52 16.15 8.74 -13.77
N ALA A 53 16.12 9.97 -13.26
CA ALA A 53 16.95 11.07 -13.77
C ALA A 53 18.45 10.80 -13.61
N LEU A 54 18.89 10.17 -12.50
CA LEU A 54 20.28 9.76 -12.33
C LEU A 54 20.71 8.70 -13.34
N LEU A 55 19.84 7.74 -13.65
CA LEU A 55 20.11 6.78 -14.73
C LEU A 55 20.20 7.52 -16.07
N VAL A 56 19.23 8.39 -16.35
CA VAL A 56 19.17 9.18 -17.59
C VAL A 56 20.44 10.03 -17.79
N LEU A 57 21.00 10.57 -16.71
CA LEU A 57 22.24 11.35 -16.72
C LEU A 57 23.43 10.60 -17.35
N THR A 58 23.45 9.27 -17.31
CA THR A 58 24.56 8.47 -17.87
C THR A 58 24.60 8.47 -19.41
N TRP A 59 23.46 8.73 -20.07
CA TRP A 59 23.38 8.86 -21.53
C TRP A 59 23.50 10.31 -21.99
N LEU A 60 23.56 11.27 -21.06
CA LEU A 60 23.73 12.69 -21.36
C LEU A 60 25.22 13.02 -21.55
N PRO A 61 25.54 14.04 -22.39
CA PRO A 61 26.92 14.43 -22.62
C PRO A 61 27.60 14.94 -21.34
N ALA A 62 28.92 14.76 -21.26
CA ALA A 62 29.75 15.15 -20.11
C ALA A 62 29.85 16.68 -19.86
N THR A 63 29.10 17.48 -20.62
CA THR A 63 28.98 18.94 -20.45
C THR A 63 28.06 19.35 -19.30
N MET A 64 27.43 18.38 -18.62
CA MET A 64 26.61 18.63 -17.45
C MET A 64 27.44 19.20 -16.30
N PRO A 65 26.94 20.22 -15.57
CA PRO A 65 27.61 20.75 -14.40
C PRO A 65 27.91 19.68 -13.35
N SER A 66 29.05 19.80 -12.67
CA SER A 66 29.46 18.85 -11.61
C SER A 66 28.47 18.77 -10.45
N TRP A 67 27.66 19.81 -10.24
CA TRP A 67 26.64 19.85 -9.19
C TRP A 67 25.34 19.12 -9.55
N THR A 68 25.13 18.72 -10.81
CA THR A 68 23.88 18.08 -11.27
C THR A 68 23.59 16.79 -10.52
N ALA A 69 24.58 15.88 -10.41
CA ALA A 69 24.39 14.62 -9.69
C ALA A 69 24.13 14.84 -8.17
N PRO A 70 24.92 15.66 -7.44
CA PRO A 70 24.61 16.03 -6.06
C PRO A 70 23.20 16.60 -5.85
N VAL A 71 22.72 17.46 -6.75
CA VAL A 71 21.37 18.03 -6.66
C VAL A 71 20.31 16.96 -6.85
N LEU A 72 20.46 16.07 -7.84
CA LEU A 72 19.53 14.95 -8.04
C LEU A 72 19.49 14.01 -6.83
N ILE A 73 20.65 13.73 -6.21
CA ILE A 73 20.71 12.97 -4.96
C ILE A 73 19.94 13.72 -3.85
N GLY A 74 20.13 15.02 -3.72
CA GLY A 74 19.38 15.85 -2.77
C GLY A 74 17.86 15.79 -2.98
N VAL A 75 17.40 15.80 -4.24
CA VAL A 75 15.98 15.64 -4.60
C VAL A 75 15.44 14.27 -4.15
N ILE A 76 16.20 13.19 -4.37
CA ILE A 76 15.81 11.84 -3.92
C ILE A 76 15.68 11.81 -2.40
N LEU A 77 16.67 12.34 -1.67
CA LEU A 77 16.65 12.39 -0.21
C LEU A 77 15.46 13.21 0.31
N ALA A 78 15.17 14.36 -0.30
CA ALA A 78 14.00 15.17 0.05
C ALA A 78 12.68 14.41 -0.18
N GLY A 79 12.58 13.64 -1.26
CA GLY A 79 11.44 12.77 -1.53
C GLY A 79 11.28 11.67 -0.49
N LEU A 80 12.38 10.99 -0.13
CA LEU A 80 12.39 9.95 0.91
C LEU A 80 12.03 10.49 2.30
N VAL A 81 12.57 11.64 2.70
CA VAL A 81 12.20 12.30 3.96
C VAL A 81 10.71 12.64 3.95
N THR A 82 10.21 13.19 2.84
CA THR A 82 8.78 13.51 2.67
C THR A 82 7.89 12.28 2.82
N LEU A 83 8.28 11.14 2.24
CA LEU A 83 7.59 9.87 2.39
C LEU A 83 7.63 9.38 3.84
N PHE A 84 8.80 9.44 4.48
CA PHE A 84 8.99 8.99 5.85
C PHE A 84 8.13 9.78 6.85
N LEU A 85 8.01 11.10 6.66
CA LEU A 85 7.14 11.97 7.45
C LEU A 85 5.65 11.65 7.28
N GLN A 86 5.26 10.97 6.20
CA GLN A 86 3.87 10.58 5.94
C GLN A 86 3.53 9.13 6.30
N MET A 87 4.53 8.35 6.71
CA MET A 87 4.34 6.95 7.07
C MET A 87 3.34 6.84 8.23
N PRO A 88 2.25 6.06 8.10
CA PRO A 88 1.30 5.88 9.17
C PRO A 88 1.97 5.22 10.38
N ARG A 89 1.90 5.86 11.56
CA ARG A 89 2.50 5.33 12.80
C ARG A 89 1.72 4.17 13.41
N HIS A 90 0.45 4.01 13.03
CA HIS A 90 -0.42 2.95 13.50
C HIS A 90 -1.02 2.22 12.29
N ARG A 91 -0.90 0.90 12.27
CA ARG A 91 -1.73 0.06 11.39
C ARG A 91 -3.07 -0.08 12.11
N SER A 92 -4.09 0.64 11.67
CA SER A 92 -5.46 0.38 12.13
C SER A 92 -5.92 -0.94 11.52
N GLY A 93 -5.60 -2.02 12.21
CA GLY A 93 -6.00 -3.38 11.88
C GLY A 93 -6.36 -4.12 13.17
N SER A 94 -7.39 -3.63 13.87
CA SER A 94 -8.20 -4.47 14.76
C SER A 94 -9.56 -4.75 14.10
N GLY A 95 -9.53 -5.05 12.80
CA GLY A 95 -10.58 -5.86 12.22
C GLY A 95 -10.19 -7.28 12.53
N ASP A 96 -10.77 -7.85 13.57
CA ASP A 96 -10.91 -9.30 13.66
C ASP A 96 -11.40 -9.77 12.29
N GLY A 97 -10.71 -10.73 11.66
CA GLY A 97 -10.92 -11.09 10.25
C GLY A 97 -12.31 -11.66 9.94
N ALA A 98 -13.20 -11.66 10.92
CA ALA A 98 -14.62 -11.95 10.83
C ALA A 98 -15.42 -10.65 11.03
N GLN A 99 -15.88 -10.05 9.93
CA GLN A 99 -17.06 -9.19 10.00
C GLN A 99 -18.24 -10.09 9.58
N VAL A 100 -19.00 -10.51 10.58
CA VAL A 100 -20.32 -11.16 10.43
C VAL A 100 -21.40 -10.11 10.19
#